data_AF-A0A6L5FML1-F1
#
_entry.id   AF-A0A6L5FML1-F1
#
_cell.length_a   1.000
_cell.length_b   1.000
_cell.length_c   1.000
_cell.angle_alpha   90.00
_cell.angle_beta   90.00
_cell.angle_gamma   90.00
#
_symmetry.space_group_name_H-M   'P 1'
#
loop_
_entity.id
_entity.type
_entity.pdbx_description
1 polymer ?
#
loop_
_entity_poly.entity_id
_entity_poly.type
_entity_poly.pdbx_seq_one_letter_code
_entity_poly.pdbx_strand_id
1 'polypeptide(L)'
;MDFGQPAFQSGAYGTFHFGVGFPFASIDQIETAVQGFLNGYFHCSPGSSALRVIVGTSNFHGNQGAVTAAHGLAWAQMVARLGDYVATSGYGDQLAVHGGNDIEPDFGPPAAARDWVNGFASAMAGVVMYNYGSCDACPSALPDTPAACHADNGWSCEDIWYVSWGSPGALAIPEIYLTKLAKQWQTISLYGVVVHNAPVTYSGSLSQSGACNCPLSPADAWTAFWTALNRDPRTAQSLPWSTDINRQH
;
A
#
# COMPACT_ATOMS: atom_id res chain seq x y z
N MET A 1 -6.30 7.05 1.99
CA MET A 1 -7.71 7.05 1.57
C MET A 1 -7.90 5.85 0.66
N ASP A 2 -8.72 4.89 1.06
CA ASP A 2 -8.97 3.68 0.27
C ASP A 2 -10.27 3.83 -0.53
N PHE A 3 -10.20 3.57 -1.83
CA PHE A 3 -11.33 3.66 -2.76
C PHE A 3 -11.92 2.30 -3.15
N GLY A 4 -11.40 1.19 -2.61
CA GLY A 4 -11.96 -0.14 -2.75
C GLY A 4 -11.40 -0.93 -3.94
N GLN A 5 -12.20 -1.88 -4.41
CA GLN A 5 -11.81 -2.88 -5.42
C GLN A 5 -11.58 -2.22 -6.79
N PRO A 6 -10.47 -2.50 -7.50
CA PRO A 6 -10.28 -2.08 -8.89
C PRO A 6 -11.43 -2.52 -9.80
N ALA A 7 -11.81 -1.63 -10.72
CA ALA A 7 -12.89 -1.87 -11.66
C ALA A 7 -12.64 -1.23 -13.02
N PHE A 8 -13.25 -1.80 -14.05
CA PHE A 8 -13.35 -1.19 -15.38
C PHE A 8 -14.79 -1.29 -15.85
N GLN A 9 -15.45 -0.14 -15.99
CA GLN A 9 -16.86 -0.06 -16.35
C GLN A 9 -17.07 1.01 -17.40
N SER A 10 -17.82 0.67 -18.47
CA SER A 10 -18.21 1.61 -19.53
C SER A 10 -17.04 2.38 -20.16
N GLY A 11 -15.87 1.74 -20.29
CA GLY A 11 -14.68 2.35 -20.90
C GLY A 11 -13.80 3.16 -19.93
N ALA A 12 -14.13 3.21 -18.64
CA ALA A 12 -13.38 3.96 -17.63
C ALA A 12 -12.77 3.02 -16.57
N TYR A 13 -11.54 3.29 -16.17
CA TYR A 13 -10.92 2.71 -14.97
C TYR A 13 -11.42 3.44 -13.72
N GLY A 14 -11.47 2.71 -12.61
CA GLY A 14 -12.00 3.22 -11.35
C GLY A 14 -12.06 2.12 -10.30
N THR A 15 -12.94 2.28 -9.32
CA THR A 15 -13.15 1.27 -8.28
C THR A 15 -14.63 1.03 -8.02
N PHE A 16 -14.95 -0.14 -7.46
CA PHE A 16 -16.15 -0.31 -6.66
C PHE A 16 -15.83 0.06 -5.22
N HIS A 17 -16.40 1.16 -4.73
CA HIS A 17 -16.10 1.67 -3.39
C HIS A 17 -17.10 1.15 -2.34
N PHE A 18 -16.79 1.35 -1.05
CA PHE A 18 -17.52 0.81 0.11
C PHE A 18 -18.92 1.41 0.37
N GLY A 19 -19.55 2.02 -0.64
CA GLY A 19 -20.93 2.50 -0.55
C GLY A 19 -21.94 1.36 -0.60
N VAL A 20 -23.17 1.60 -0.12
CA VAL A 20 -24.25 0.62 -0.25
C VAL A 20 -24.45 0.28 -1.73
N GLY A 21 -24.37 -1.00 -2.07
CA GLY A 21 -24.46 -1.50 -3.45
C GLY A 21 -23.16 -1.44 -4.24
N PHE A 22 -22.02 -1.17 -3.60
CA PHE A 22 -20.68 -1.12 -4.20
C PHE A 22 -20.64 -0.32 -5.51
N PRO A 23 -21.09 0.95 -5.50
CA PRO A 23 -21.18 1.72 -6.73
C PRO A 23 -19.79 1.97 -7.32
N PHE A 24 -19.76 2.04 -8.66
CA PHE A 24 -18.56 2.37 -9.41
C PHE A 24 -18.24 3.86 -9.26
N ALA A 25 -16.99 4.17 -8.93
CA ALA A 25 -16.40 5.48 -9.02
C ALA A 25 -15.25 5.46 -10.05
N SER A 26 -15.35 6.27 -11.09
CA SER A 26 -14.26 6.42 -12.06
C SER A 26 -13.05 7.12 -11.43
N ILE A 27 -11.89 6.96 -12.05
CA ILE A 27 -10.68 7.72 -11.69
C ILE A 27 -10.95 9.23 -11.63
N ASP A 28 -11.73 9.80 -12.56
CA ASP A 28 -12.04 11.24 -12.56
C ASP A 28 -12.89 11.66 -11.35
N GLN A 29 -13.83 10.80 -10.92
CA GLN A 29 -14.64 11.04 -9.73
C GLN A 29 -13.78 10.93 -8.46
N ILE A 30 -12.87 9.95 -8.40
CA ILE A 30 -11.92 9.77 -7.30
C ILE A 30 -10.99 10.98 -7.22
N GLU A 31 -10.42 11.42 -8.34
CA GLU A 31 -9.56 12.60 -8.43
C GLU A 31 -10.27 13.85 -7.91
N THR A 32 -11.50 14.10 -8.37
CA THR A 32 -12.32 15.23 -7.91
C THR A 32 -12.58 15.17 -6.40
N ALA A 33 -12.87 13.98 -5.85
CA ALA A 33 -13.09 13.80 -4.42
C ALA A 33 -11.82 14.09 -3.60
N VAL A 34 -10.65 13.64 -4.08
CA VAL A 34 -9.35 13.90 -3.43
C VAL A 34 -8.99 15.38 -3.49
N GLN A 35 -9.20 16.06 -4.62
CA GLN A 35 -9.01 17.51 -4.73
C GLN A 35 -9.87 18.28 -3.71
N GLY A 36 -11.15 17.91 -3.58
CA GLY A 36 -12.03 18.49 -2.58
C GLY A 36 -11.54 18.29 -1.15
N PHE A 37 -11.05 17.09 -0.82
CA PHE A 37 -10.46 16.80 0.48
C PHE A 37 -9.19 17.64 0.75
N LEU A 38 -8.27 17.72 -0.23
CA LEU A 38 -7.04 18.51 -0.13
C LEU A 38 -7.34 20.00 0.08
N ASN A 39 -8.27 20.56 -0.70
CA ASN A 39 -8.70 21.94 -0.55
C ASN A 39 -9.30 22.21 0.84
N GLY A 40 -10.19 21.32 1.29
CA GLY A 40 -10.79 21.42 2.62
C GLY A 40 -9.76 21.35 3.74
N TYR A 41 -8.80 20.42 3.67
CA TYR A 41 -7.73 20.32 4.66
C TYR A 41 -6.86 21.58 4.68
N PHE A 42 -6.41 22.08 3.52
CA PHE A 42 -5.56 23.26 3.45
C PHE A 42 -6.21 24.49 4.08
N HIS A 43 -7.50 24.73 3.83
CA HIS A 43 -8.21 25.90 4.37
C HIS A 43 -8.61 25.77 5.84
N CYS A 44 -8.80 24.54 6.33
CA CYS A 44 -9.30 24.30 7.68
C CYS A 44 -8.20 23.90 8.69
N SER A 45 -6.97 23.65 8.22
CA SER A 45 -5.84 23.27 9.08
C SER A 45 -4.88 24.44 9.34
N PRO A 46 -4.17 24.48 10.49
CA PRO A 46 -3.09 25.43 10.71
C PRO A 46 -1.98 25.25 9.68
N GLY A 47 -1.40 26.35 9.19
CA GLY A 47 -0.37 26.30 8.13
C GLY A 47 0.93 25.58 8.49
N SER A 48 1.13 25.23 9.76
CA SER A 48 2.23 24.38 10.23
C SER A 48 1.93 22.88 10.13
N SER A 49 0.71 22.50 9.75
CA SER A 49 0.29 21.11 9.60
C SER A 49 0.72 20.61 8.24
N ALA A 50 1.28 19.39 8.19
CA ALA A 50 1.59 18.72 6.93
C ALA A 50 0.74 17.45 6.81
N LEU A 51 0.25 17.18 5.60
CA LEU A 51 -0.49 15.97 5.28
C LEU A 51 0.02 15.34 3.99
N ARG A 52 0.27 14.04 4.07
CA ARG A 52 0.52 13.18 2.92
C ARG A 52 -0.71 12.31 2.68
N VAL A 53 -1.35 12.48 1.53
CA VAL A 53 -2.51 11.66 1.14
C VAL A 53 -2.04 10.52 0.25
N ILE A 54 -2.25 9.29 0.72
CA ILE A 54 -2.09 8.08 -0.08
C ILE A 54 -3.45 7.75 -0.71
N VAL A 55 -3.55 7.76 -2.03
CA VAL A 55 -4.76 7.44 -2.80
C VAL A 55 -4.72 5.96 -3.18
N GLY A 56 -5.45 5.16 -2.41
CA GLY A 56 -5.39 3.72 -2.39
C GLY A 56 -6.54 3.01 -3.11
N THR A 57 -6.25 1.82 -3.62
CA THR A 57 -7.19 0.78 -4.09
C THR A 57 -6.66 -0.56 -3.57
N SER A 58 -7.15 -1.71 -4.01
CA SER A 58 -6.62 -3.02 -3.60
C SER A 58 -6.23 -3.91 -4.78
N ASN A 59 -5.76 -5.12 -4.52
CA ASN A 59 -5.71 -6.19 -5.53
C ASN A 59 -6.88 -7.18 -5.41
N PHE A 60 -7.95 -6.81 -4.67
CA PHE A 60 -9.13 -7.64 -4.46
C PHE A 60 -9.76 -8.08 -5.79
N HIS A 61 -10.16 -9.35 -5.85
CA HIS A 61 -10.64 -9.98 -7.08
C HIS A 61 -9.64 -9.89 -8.24
N GLY A 62 -8.34 -10.07 -7.96
CA GLY A 62 -7.28 -9.96 -8.96
C GLY A 62 -7.40 -10.89 -10.17
N ASN A 63 -8.22 -11.94 -10.07
CA ASN A 63 -8.54 -12.85 -11.17
C ASN A 63 -9.73 -12.38 -12.05
N GLN A 64 -10.43 -11.30 -11.69
CA GLN A 64 -11.62 -10.80 -12.40
C GLN A 64 -11.28 -9.70 -13.44
N GLY A 65 -9.99 -9.45 -13.69
CA GLY A 65 -9.53 -8.71 -14.87
C GLY A 65 -9.42 -7.19 -14.73
N ALA A 66 -9.70 -6.61 -13.56
CA ALA A 66 -9.50 -5.17 -13.33
C ALA A 66 -8.12 -4.83 -12.74
N VAL A 67 -7.48 -5.79 -12.05
CA VAL A 67 -6.11 -5.65 -11.54
C VAL A 67 -5.13 -5.92 -12.69
N THR A 68 -4.82 -4.87 -13.45
CA THR A 68 -4.03 -4.94 -14.68
C THR A 68 -3.00 -3.82 -14.76
N ALA A 69 -2.00 -3.98 -15.62
CA ALA A 69 -1.03 -2.92 -15.91
C ALA A 69 -1.69 -1.63 -16.42
N ALA A 70 -2.74 -1.73 -17.23
CA ALA A 70 -3.44 -0.55 -17.74
C ALA A 70 -4.17 0.21 -16.62
N HIS A 71 -4.76 -0.50 -15.66
CA HIS A 71 -5.35 0.12 -14.47
C HIS A 71 -4.26 0.76 -13.58
N GLY A 72 -3.13 0.07 -13.36
CA GLY A 72 -2.00 0.62 -12.60
C GLY A 72 -1.45 1.91 -13.20
N LEU A 73 -1.26 1.94 -14.53
CA LEU A 73 -0.85 3.13 -15.28
C LEU A 73 -1.85 4.28 -15.12
N ALA A 74 -3.15 4.00 -15.30
CA ALA A 74 -4.19 5.01 -15.13
C ALA A 74 -4.21 5.58 -13.70
N TRP A 75 -4.00 4.74 -12.69
CA TRP A 75 -3.93 5.15 -11.28
C TRP A 75 -2.73 6.06 -11.01
N ALA A 76 -1.55 5.72 -11.52
CA ALA A 76 -0.36 6.55 -11.36
C ALA A 76 -0.50 7.91 -12.07
N GLN A 77 -1.14 7.95 -13.25
CA GLN A 77 -1.44 9.20 -13.94
C GLN A 77 -2.39 10.09 -13.13
N MET A 78 -3.40 9.52 -12.47
CA MET A 78 -4.27 10.26 -11.54
C MET A 78 -3.48 10.86 -10.38
N VAL A 79 -2.59 10.07 -9.76
CA VAL A 79 -1.73 10.54 -8.66
C VAL A 79 -0.82 11.69 -9.11
N ALA A 80 -0.24 11.60 -10.32
CA ALA A 80 0.58 12.67 -10.87
C ALA A 80 -0.22 13.96 -11.07
N ARG A 81 -1.44 13.88 -11.64
CA ARG A 81 -2.33 15.05 -11.79
C ARG A 81 -2.72 15.66 -10.44
N LEU A 82 -2.93 14.84 -9.40
CA LEU A 82 -3.15 15.34 -8.05
C LEU A 82 -1.91 16.05 -7.47
N GLY A 83 -0.71 15.56 -7.78
CA GLY A 83 0.54 16.25 -7.46
C GLY A 83 0.65 17.62 -8.14
N ASP A 84 0.32 17.68 -9.43
CA ASP A 84 0.27 18.94 -10.19
C ASP A 84 -0.79 19.89 -9.62
N TYR A 85 -1.96 19.38 -9.22
CA TYR A 85 -2.99 20.17 -8.55
C TYR A 85 -2.48 20.79 -7.25
N VAL A 86 -1.79 20.02 -6.40
CA VAL A 86 -1.17 20.51 -5.16
C VAL A 86 -0.16 21.61 -5.45
N ALA A 87 0.72 21.41 -6.43
CA ALA A 87 1.75 22.37 -6.79
C ALA A 87 1.14 23.67 -7.34
N THR A 88 0.23 23.56 -8.32
CA THR A 88 -0.38 24.71 -8.99
C THR A 88 -1.36 25.49 -8.10
N SER A 89 -1.94 24.84 -7.09
CA SER A 89 -2.79 25.49 -6.08
C SER A 89 -1.99 26.16 -4.95
N GLY A 90 -0.66 26.01 -4.91
CA GLY A 90 0.18 26.58 -3.86
C GLY A 90 0.10 25.84 -2.52
N TYR A 91 -0.28 24.56 -2.54
CA TYR A 91 -0.41 23.75 -1.32
C TYR A 91 0.86 22.97 -0.95
N GLY A 92 1.91 23.03 -1.78
CA GLY A 92 3.08 22.15 -1.71
C GLY A 92 3.89 22.21 -0.40
N ASP A 93 3.78 23.29 0.37
CA ASP A 93 4.45 23.41 1.68
C ASP A 93 3.78 22.57 2.78
N GLN A 94 2.50 22.20 2.58
CA GLN A 94 1.71 21.45 3.56
C GLN A 94 1.26 20.10 3.03
N LEU A 95 0.98 19.99 1.72
CA LEU A 95 0.32 18.83 1.14
C LEU A 95 1.22 18.08 0.17
N ALA A 96 1.13 16.75 0.22
CA ALA A 96 1.71 15.86 -0.77
C ALA A 96 0.75 14.71 -1.08
N VAL A 97 0.83 14.16 -2.29
CA VAL A 97 -0.01 13.04 -2.74
C VAL A 97 0.85 11.91 -3.27
N HIS A 98 0.47 10.68 -2.93
CA HIS A 98 1.07 9.45 -3.45
C HIS A 98 -0.02 8.42 -3.79
N GLY A 99 0.33 7.41 -4.56
CA GLY A 99 -0.54 6.26 -4.80
C GLY A 99 -0.43 5.26 -3.66
N GLY A 100 -1.42 4.39 -3.55
CA GLY A 100 -1.32 3.21 -2.73
C GLY A 100 -2.09 2.04 -3.31
N ASN A 101 -1.76 0.85 -2.83
CA ASN A 101 -2.50 -0.36 -3.11
C ASN A 101 -2.48 -1.27 -1.88
N ASP A 102 -3.64 -1.76 -1.47
CA ASP A 102 -3.83 -2.81 -0.49
C ASP A 102 -3.57 -4.16 -1.16
N ILE A 103 -2.29 -4.54 -1.27
CA ILE A 103 -1.90 -5.78 -1.93
C ILE A 103 -1.88 -6.89 -0.89
N GLU A 104 -2.89 -7.73 -0.92
CA GLU A 104 -3.01 -8.92 -0.09
C GLU A 104 -2.87 -10.20 -0.94
N PRO A 105 -2.07 -11.18 -0.52
CA PRO A 105 -1.95 -12.44 -1.25
C PRO A 105 -3.27 -13.21 -1.44
N ASP A 106 -4.20 -13.10 -0.50
CA ASP A 106 -5.51 -13.78 -0.55
C ASP A 106 -6.50 -13.11 -1.52
N PHE A 107 -6.19 -11.90 -2.01
CA PHE A 107 -7.04 -11.11 -2.89
C PHE A 107 -6.89 -11.45 -4.38
N GLY A 108 -5.79 -12.10 -4.76
CA GLY A 108 -5.55 -12.50 -6.13
C GLY A 108 -4.16 -13.11 -6.37
N PRO A 109 -3.91 -13.59 -7.60
CA PRO A 109 -2.63 -14.19 -7.95
C PRO A 109 -1.50 -13.13 -8.00
N PRO A 110 -0.23 -13.53 -7.73
CA PRO A 110 0.92 -12.62 -7.75
C PRO A 110 1.10 -11.94 -9.11
N ALA A 111 0.80 -12.64 -10.20
CA ALA A 111 0.92 -12.10 -11.56
C ALA A 111 0.06 -10.84 -11.76
N ALA A 112 -1.20 -10.83 -11.28
CA ALA A 112 -2.08 -9.68 -11.43
C ALA A 112 -1.57 -8.47 -10.64
N ALA A 113 -1.12 -8.68 -9.40
CA ALA A 113 -0.55 -7.62 -8.58
C ALA A 113 0.75 -7.07 -9.20
N ARG A 114 1.65 -7.93 -9.69
CA ARG A 114 2.87 -7.50 -10.39
C ARG A 114 2.54 -6.72 -11.65
N ASP A 115 1.56 -7.15 -12.44
CA ASP A 115 1.13 -6.42 -13.63
C ASP A 115 0.64 -5.02 -13.28
N TRP A 116 -0.20 -4.89 -12.25
CA TRP A 116 -0.67 -3.58 -11.77
C TRP A 116 0.49 -2.70 -11.30
N VAL A 117 1.40 -3.23 -10.48
CA VAL A 117 2.58 -2.50 -9.98
C VAL A 117 3.51 -2.07 -11.11
N ASN A 118 3.72 -2.92 -12.12
CA ASN A 118 4.48 -2.59 -13.32
C ASN A 118 3.83 -1.46 -14.12
N GLY A 119 2.51 -1.53 -14.28
CA GLY A 119 1.71 -0.48 -14.87
C GLY A 119 1.89 0.86 -14.16
N PHE A 120 1.76 0.85 -12.83
CA PHE A 120 1.92 2.03 -11.99
C PHE A 120 3.32 2.65 -12.18
N ALA A 121 4.37 1.82 -12.09
CA ALA A 121 5.76 2.27 -12.23
C ALA A 121 6.08 2.79 -13.65
N SER A 122 5.29 2.42 -14.67
CA SER A 122 5.50 2.87 -16.05
C SER A 122 5.05 4.30 -16.33
N ALA A 123 4.22 4.88 -15.46
CA ALA A 123 3.49 6.11 -15.78
C ALA A 123 4.35 7.38 -15.81
N MET A 124 5.35 7.49 -14.91
CA MET A 124 6.24 8.66 -14.78
C MET A 124 7.32 8.40 -13.72
N ALA A 125 8.50 9.00 -13.90
CA ALA A 125 9.53 9.01 -12.87
C ALA A 125 9.08 9.88 -11.67
N GLY A 126 9.21 9.35 -10.45
CA GLY A 126 8.99 10.11 -9.21
C GLY A 126 7.62 9.92 -8.55
N VAL A 127 6.68 9.18 -9.14
CA VAL A 127 5.44 8.79 -8.45
C VAL A 127 5.74 7.67 -7.47
N VAL A 128 5.38 7.88 -6.20
CA VAL A 128 5.54 6.87 -5.13
C VAL A 128 4.23 6.11 -4.95
N MET A 129 4.35 4.81 -4.74
CA MET A 129 3.25 3.92 -4.39
C MET A 129 3.53 3.27 -3.04
N TYR A 130 2.56 3.33 -2.14
CA TYR A 130 2.60 2.59 -0.89
C TYR A 130 1.79 1.30 -1.02
N ASN A 131 2.45 0.16 -0.92
CA ASN A 131 1.77 -1.07 -0.56
C ASN A 131 1.41 -1.00 0.94
N TYR A 132 0.12 -0.94 1.24
CA TYR A 132 -0.36 -0.89 2.62
C TYR A 132 -1.11 -2.16 3.04
N GLY A 133 -0.99 -3.23 2.25
CA GLY A 133 -1.64 -4.50 2.53
C GLY A 133 -0.83 -5.45 3.38
N SER A 134 -1.21 -6.72 3.29
CA SER A 134 -0.75 -7.80 4.16
C SER A 134 0.34 -8.66 3.51
N CYS A 135 0.93 -9.54 4.31
CA CYS A 135 1.74 -10.66 3.85
C CYS A 135 1.07 -11.95 4.33
N ASP A 136 -0.19 -12.13 3.92
CA ASP A 136 -0.97 -13.27 4.37
C ASP A 136 -0.29 -14.58 4.00
N ALA A 137 -0.34 -15.51 4.96
CA ALA A 137 0.30 -16.81 4.89
C ALA A 137 1.82 -16.83 4.65
N CYS A 138 2.52 -15.69 4.70
CA CYS A 138 3.97 -15.65 4.57
C CYS A 138 4.69 -16.41 5.70
N PRO A 139 5.92 -16.89 5.50
CA PRO A 139 6.71 -17.51 6.56
C PRO A 139 7.08 -16.51 7.67
N SER A 140 6.97 -16.90 8.93
CA SER A 140 7.43 -16.09 10.08
C SER A 140 8.93 -16.23 10.39
N ALA A 141 9.65 -16.99 9.55
CA ALA A 141 11.10 -17.11 9.54
C ALA A 141 11.54 -17.39 8.12
N LEU A 142 12.71 -16.88 7.72
CA LEU A 142 13.29 -17.17 6.41
C LEU A 142 13.71 -18.66 6.36
N PRO A 143 13.28 -19.43 5.36
CA PRO A 143 13.75 -20.79 5.17
C PRO A 143 15.26 -20.85 4.86
N ASP A 144 15.86 -22.04 5.03
CA ASP A 144 17.30 -22.25 4.77
C ASP A 144 17.71 -21.89 3.34
N THR A 145 16.79 -22.05 2.38
CA THR A 145 16.96 -21.62 1.01
C THR A 145 15.96 -20.50 0.68
N PRO A 146 16.40 -19.35 0.15
CA PRO A 146 15.49 -18.26 -0.21
C PRO A 146 14.43 -18.67 -1.24
N ALA A 147 14.78 -19.61 -2.13
CA ALA A 147 13.87 -20.18 -3.13
C ALA A 147 12.72 -21.02 -2.52
N ALA A 148 12.77 -21.36 -1.22
CA ALA A 148 11.67 -22.01 -0.51
C ALA A 148 10.78 -21.00 0.25
N CYS A 149 11.08 -19.70 0.18
CA CYS A 149 10.31 -18.66 0.85
C CYS A 149 9.03 -18.37 0.04
N HIS A 150 7.92 -18.98 0.47
CA HIS A 150 6.60 -18.82 -0.14
C HIS A 150 5.53 -18.69 0.93
N ALA A 151 4.50 -17.91 0.63
CA ALA A 151 3.24 -17.93 1.34
C ALA A 151 2.40 -19.14 0.92
N ASP A 152 1.55 -19.66 1.82
CA ASP A 152 0.76 -20.87 1.57
C ASP A 152 -0.26 -20.72 0.41
N ASN A 153 -0.56 -19.49 -0.02
CA ASN A 153 -1.43 -19.16 -1.14
C ASN A 153 -0.69 -19.05 -2.50
N GLY A 154 0.58 -19.47 -2.56
CA GLY A 154 1.35 -19.58 -3.80
C GLY A 154 2.14 -18.34 -4.19
N TRP A 155 2.08 -17.26 -3.40
CA TRP A 155 2.98 -16.12 -3.54
C TRP A 155 4.38 -16.46 -3.06
N SER A 156 5.42 -16.08 -3.80
CA SER A 156 6.79 -16.15 -3.29
C SER A 156 7.14 -14.91 -2.47
N CYS A 157 8.14 -15.01 -1.60
CA CYS A 157 8.71 -13.83 -0.92
C CYS A 157 9.29 -12.83 -1.93
N GLU A 158 9.72 -13.29 -3.13
CA GLU A 158 10.09 -12.41 -4.24
C GLU A 158 8.91 -11.57 -4.74
N ASP A 159 7.72 -12.16 -4.87
CA ASP A 159 6.53 -11.44 -5.30
C ASP A 159 6.16 -10.35 -4.29
N ILE A 160 6.14 -10.69 -2.99
CA ILE A 160 5.84 -9.73 -1.92
C ILE A 160 6.90 -8.63 -1.84
N TRP A 161 8.18 -9.00 -1.88
CA TRP A 161 9.28 -8.04 -1.88
C TRP A 161 9.19 -7.10 -3.08
N TYR A 162 8.89 -7.64 -4.27
CA TYR A 162 8.80 -6.86 -5.49
C TYR A 162 7.68 -5.81 -5.43
N VAL A 163 6.47 -6.20 -5.05
CA VAL A 163 5.32 -5.27 -4.99
C VAL A 163 5.43 -4.26 -3.85
N SER A 164 6.28 -4.53 -2.85
CA SER A 164 6.43 -3.69 -1.65
C SER A 164 7.69 -2.81 -1.65
N TRP A 165 8.70 -3.14 -2.48
CA TRP A 165 10.02 -2.49 -2.45
C TRP A 165 10.81 -2.63 -3.76
N GLY A 166 10.73 -3.79 -4.41
CA GLY A 166 11.56 -4.09 -5.58
C GLY A 166 11.18 -3.33 -6.86
N SER A 167 9.92 -2.92 -6.99
CA SER A 167 9.47 -2.08 -8.09
C SER A 167 9.86 -0.60 -7.87
N PRO A 168 10.30 0.14 -8.90
CA PRO A 168 10.62 1.56 -8.78
C PRO A 168 9.48 2.38 -8.15
N GLY A 169 9.79 3.10 -7.07
CA GLY A 169 8.83 3.95 -6.36
C GLY A 169 7.90 3.21 -5.40
N ALA A 170 8.01 1.89 -5.25
CA ALA A 170 7.27 1.12 -4.26
C ALA A 170 7.85 1.30 -2.85
N LEU A 171 6.99 1.61 -1.90
CA LEU A 171 7.24 1.64 -0.46
C LEU A 171 6.19 0.79 0.25
N ALA A 172 6.42 0.44 1.51
CA ALA A 172 5.47 -0.35 2.29
C ALA A 172 5.13 0.27 3.64
N ILE A 173 3.84 0.27 3.97
CA ILE A 173 3.29 0.53 5.32
C ILE A 173 2.37 -0.66 5.66
N PRO A 174 2.96 -1.81 6.00
CA PRO A 174 2.24 -3.06 6.06
C PRO A 174 1.18 -3.13 7.15
N GLU A 175 0.17 -3.96 6.93
CA GLU A 175 -0.79 -4.34 7.96
C GLU A 175 -0.16 -5.24 9.04
N ILE A 176 -0.37 -4.86 10.31
CA ILE A 176 0.14 -5.49 11.52
C ILE A 176 -0.97 -5.53 12.58
N TYR A 177 -2.11 -6.14 12.24
CA TYR A 177 -3.20 -6.38 13.20
C TYR A 177 -2.99 -7.62 14.09
N LEU A 178 -1.95 -8.43 13.81
CA LEU A 178 -1.47 -9.54 14.66
C LEU A 178 0.06 -9.51 14.78
N THR A 179 0.61 -9.94 15.93
CA THR A 179 2.07 -10.02 16.15
C THR A 179 2.75 -11.02 15.20
N LYS A 180 2.01 -11.98 14.64
CA LYS A 180 2.52 -12.88 13.60
C LYS A 180 2.89 -12.11 12.32
N LEU A 181 2.07 -11.14 11.91
CA LEU A 181 2.30 -10.33 10.70
C LEU A 181 3.59 -9.52 10.80
N ALA A 182 3.91 -9.00 12.00
CA ALA A 182 5.19 -8.33 12.25
C ALA A 182 6.41 -9.22 11.94
N LYS A 183 6.34 -10.52 12.28
CA LYS A 183 7.41 -11.47 11.95
C LYS A 183 7.44 -11.81 10.47
N GLN A 184 6.29 -11.93 9.83
CA GLN A 184 6.19 -12.20 8.39
C GLN A 184 6.81 -11.07 7.58
N TRP A 185 6.50 -9.81 7.89
CA TRP A 185 7.11 -8.67 7.23
C TRP A 185 8.61 -8.53 7.55
N GLN A 186 9.05 -8.87 8.76
CA GLN A 186 10.48 -8.98 9.04
C GLN A 186 11.17 -10.06 8.19
N THR A 187 10.53 -11.21 7.96
CA THR A 187 11.03 -12.23 7.03
C THR A 187 11.20 -11.68 5.61
N ILE A 188 10.25 -10.86 5.11
CA ILE A 188 10.36 -10.25 3.78
C ILE A 188 11.54 -9.25 3.73
N SER A 189 11.74 -8.46 4.77
CA SER A 189 12.92 -7.59 4.87
C SER A 189 14.22 -8.39 4.85
N LEU A 190 14.27 -9.49 5.60
CA LEU A 190 15.43 -10.36 5.65
C LEU A 190 15.67 -11.09 4.32
N TYR A 191 14.61 -11.50 3.63
CA TYR A 191 14.66 -12.02 2.27
C TYR A 191 15.34 -11.00 1.33
N GLY A 192 14.94 -9.73 1.41
CA GLY A 192 15.58 -8.63 0.68
C GLY A 192 17.08 -8.54 0.95
N VAL A 193 17.51 -8.69 2.21
CA VAL A 193 18.95 -8.71 2.55
C VAL A 193 19.66 -9.89 1.88
N VAL A 194 19.07 -11.09 1.97
CA VAL A 194 19.73 -12.32 1.51
C VAL A 194 19.78 -12.42 -0.02
N VAL A 195 18.74 -11.96 -0.71
CA VAL A 195 18.60 -12.11 -2.17
C VAL A 195 19.01 -10.85 -2.93
N HIS A 196 18.68 -9.67 -2.38
CA HIS A 196 18.86 -8.36 -3.04
C HIS A 196 19.88 -7.46 -2.34
N ASN A 197 20.57 -7.99 -1.31
CA ASN A 197 21.64 -7.31 -0.57
C ASN A 197 21.21 -6.01 0.15
N ALA A 198 19.91 -5.83 0.37
CA ALA A 198 19.35 -4.69 1.09
C ALA A 198 18.00 -5.04 1.76
N PRO A 199 17.75 -4.58 3.00
CA PRO A 199 16.46 -4.78 3.64
C PRO A 199 15.37 -3.95 2.96
N VAL A 200 14.12 -4.37 3.15
CA VAL A 200 12.98 -3.48 2.89
C VAL A 200 12.97 -2.39 3.96
N THR A 201 12.89 -1.13 3.52
CA THR A 201 12.69 0.02 4.42
C THR A 201 11.21 0.33 4.51
N TYR A 202 10.64 0.10 5.69
CA TYR A 202 9.24 0.33 5.96
C TYR A 202 8.98 1.77 6.40
N SER A 203 7.85 2.26 5.95
CA SER A 203 7.37 3.60 6.27
C SER A 203 6.51 3.62 7.54
N GLY A 204 6.09 2.48 8.06
CA GLY A 204 5.33 2.42 9.30
C GLY A 204 4.64 1.08 9.47
N SER A 205 3.57 1.07 10.26
CA SER A 205 2.67 -0.07 10.42
C SER A 205 1.21 0.39 10.41
N LEU A 206 0.35 -0.44 9.86
CA LEU A 206 -1.10 -0.26 9.82
C LEU A 206 -1.77 -1.26 10.78
N SER A 207 -2.43 -0.80 11.85
CA SER A 207 -3.37 -1.65 12.60
C SER A 207 -4.75 -1.67 11.92
N GLN A 208 -5.68 -2.46 12.46
CA GLN A 208 -7.07 -2.50 12.04
C GLN A 208 -8.06 -2.32 13.20
N SER A 209 -7.60 -1.77 14.33
CA SER A 209 -8.41 -1.63 15.54
C SER A 209 -9.65 -0.76 15.35
N GLY A 210 -9.59 0.20 14.41
CA GLY A 210 -10.73 1.05 14.07
C GLY A 210 -11.76 0.38 13.16
N ALA A 211 -11.37 -0.65 12.40
CA ALA A 211 -12.24 -1.36 11.46
C ALA A 211 -12.86 -2.63 12.04
N CYS A 212 -12.18 -3.30 12.96
CA CYS A 212 -12.61 -4.56 13.57
C CYS A 212 -12.30 -4.61 15.06
N ASN A 213 -12.84 -5.61 15.77
CA ASN A 213 -12.41 -5.95 17.12
C ASN A 213 -11.07 -6.72 17.10
N CYS A 214 -10.09 -6.14 16.40
CA CYS A 214 -8.77 -6.71 16.18
C CYS A 214 -7.84 -6.39 17.36
N PRO A 215 -6.90 -7.30 17.69
CA PRO A 215 -6.27 -7.29 19.01
C PRO A 215 -5.17 -6.24 19.20
N LEU A 216 -4.60 -5.70 18.11
CA LEU A 216 -3.52 -4.72 18.19
C LEU A 216 -4.05 -3.31 17.91
N SER A 217 -3.85 -2.41 18.88
CA SER A 217 -3.98 -0.98 18.65
C SER A 217 -2.88 -0.46 17.71
N PRO A 218 -2.96 0.79 17.22
CA PRO A 218 -1.92 1.34 16.34
C PRO A 218 -0.54 1.37 17.02
N ALA A 219 -0.51 1.66 18.33
CA ALA A 219 0.71 1.69 19.12
C ALA A 219 1.29 0.28 19.36
N ASP A 220 0.42 -0.71 19.59
CA ASP A 220 0.83 -2.09 19.78
C ASP A 220 1.33 -2.71 18.47
N ALA A 221 0.66 -2.44 17.36
CA ALA A 221 1.07 -2.83 16.01
C ALA A 221 2.46 -2.28 15.66
N TRP A 222 2.67 -0.98 15.92
CA TRP A 222 3.96 -0.33 15.72
C TRP A 222 5.05 -0.96 16.60
N THR A 223 4.76 -1.17 17.88
CA THR A 223 5.71 -1.76 18.84
C THR A 223 6.07 -3.19 18.44
N ALA A 224 5.09 -4.00 18.05
CA ALA A 224 5.30 -5.37 17.61
C ALA A 224 6.20 -5.41 16.36
N PHE A 225 5.94 -4.52 15.39
CA PHE A 225 6.70 -4.48 14.15
C PHE A 225 8.12 -3.96 14.35
N TRP A 226 8.27 -2.85 15.09
CA TRP A 226 9.58 -2.32 15.46
C TRP A 226 10.42 -3.37 16.19
N THR A 227 9.82 -4.08 17.16
CA THR A 227 10.51 -5.14 17.90
C THR A 227 10.93 -6.29 17.00
N ALA A 228 10.07 -6.72 16.07
CA ALA A 228 10.40 -7.77 15.12
C ALA A 228 11.59 -7.37 14.24
N LEU A 229 11.52 -6.19 13.59
CA LEU A 229 12.57 -5.69 12.70
C LEU A 229 13.91 -5.53 13.40
N ASN A 230 13.92 -5.02 14.63
CA ASN A 230 15.14 -4.72 15.39
C ASN A 230 15.70 -5.94 16.16
N ARG A 231 15.07 -7.11 16.05
CA ARG A 231 15.62 -8.36 16.61
C ARG A 231 16.82 -8.87 15.81
N ASP A 232 16.85 -8.60 14.51
CA ASP A 232 17.97 -8.94 13.62
C ASP A 232 18.66 -7.65 13.16
N PRO A 233 19.97 -7.47 13.40
CA PRO A 233 20.67 -6.25 13.01
C PRO A 233 20.65 -5.98 11.50
N ARG A 234 20.37 -6.98 10.66
CA ARG A 234 20.27 -6.84 9.20
C ARG A 234 18.98 -6.17 8.73
N THR A 235 17.91 -6.26 9.53
CA THR A 235 16.60 -5.66 9.23
C THR A 235 16.24 -4.48 10.15
N ALA A 236 17.12 -4.18 11.11
CA ALA A 236 16.94 -3.14 12.10
C ALA A 236 16.77 -1.76 11.44
N GLN A 237 15.73 -1.04 11.87
CA GLN A 237 15.34 0.25 11.32
C GLN A 237 14.39 1.00 12.26
N SER A 238 14.29 2.32 12.08
CA SER A 238 13.25 3.14 12.67
C SER A 238 11.94 3.04 11.87
N LEU A 239 10.80 3.17 12.54
CA LEU A 239 9.49 3.22 11.90
C LEU A 239 8.85 4.59 12.16
N PRO A 240 8.67 5.45 11.13
CA PRO A 240 8.22 6.82 11.37
C PRO A 240 6.73 6.93 11.67
N TRP A 241 5.89 6.01 11.19
CA TRP A 241 4.43 6.12 11.33
C TRP A 241 3.79 4.92 12.04
N SER A 242 2.88 5.23 12.96
CA SER A 242 1.90 4.32 13.54
C SER A 242 0.52 4.78 13.03
N THR A 243 -0.18 3.90 12.35
CA THR A 243 -1.42 4.23 11.61
C THR A 243 -2.47 3.13 11.77
N ASP A 244 -3.73 3.43 11.47
CA ASP A 244 -4.87 2.52 11.65
C ASP A 244 -5.81 2.54 10.43
N ILE A 245 -6.37 1.38 10.10
CA ILE A 245 -7.51 1.27 9.20
C ILE A 245 -8.79 1.45 10.00
N ASN A 246 -9.62 2.41 9.57
CA ASN A 246 -10.92 2.67 10.16
C ASN A 246 -12.09 2.05 9.38
N ARG A 247 -11.85 1.50 8.19
CA ARG A 247 -12.81 0.72 7.38
C ARG A 247 -12.06 -0.24 6.46
N GLN A 248 -12.47 -1.51 6.45
CA GLN A 248 -11.97 -2.55 5.55
C GLN A 248 -13.16 -3.18 4.78
N HIS A 249 -12.84 -3.94 3.73
CA HIS A 249 -13.73 -4.62 2.78
C HIS A 249 -14.91 -5.38 3.39
#